data_AF-A0A7C3P316-F1
#
_entry.id   AF-A0A7C3P316-F1
#
_cell.length_a   1.000
_cell.length_b   1.000
_cell.length_c   1.000
_cell.angle_alpha   90.00
_cell.angle_beta   90.00
_cell.angle_gamma   90.00
#
_symmetry.space_group_name_H-M   'P 1'
#
loop_
_entity.id
_entity.type
_entity.pdbx_description
1 polymer ?
#
loop_
_entity_poly.entity_id
_entity_poly.type
_entity_poly.pdbx_seq_one_letter_code
_entity_poly.pdbx_strand_id
1 'polypeptide(L)' 'MVQAKTSYDGLREGWTRATFILREDHLEKIKSLAYWQRKNIKEVMDDVLQEYLRGKKIKSRRKK' A
#
# COMPACT_ATOMS: atom_id res chain seq x y z
N MET A 1 -11.45 -4.50 -26.60
CA MET A 1 -12.16 -4.73 -25.32
C MET A 1 -11.17 -4.45 -24.20
N VAL A 2 -11.37 -3.38 -23.42
CA VAL A 2 -10.48 -3.06 -22.31
C VAL A 2 -10.74 -4.09 -21.23
N GLN A 3 -9.80 -5.01 -21.06
CA GLN A 3 -9.83 -6.01 -20.00
C GLN A 3 -9.85 -5.25 -18.67
N ALA A 4 -11.02 -5.16 -18.03
CA ALA A 4 -11.16 -4.55 -16.72
C ALA A 4 -10.32 -5.40 -15.77
N LYS A 5 -9.11 -4.93 -15.47
CA LYS A 5 -8.20 -5.61 -14.54
C LYS A 5 -8.95 -5.77 -13.22
N THR A 6 -9.21 -7.00 -12.80
CA THR A 6 -9.92 -7.35 -11.55
C THR A 6 -9.29 -6.68 -10.31
N SER A 7 -8.02 -6.30 -10.39
CA SER A 7 -7.33 -5.51 -9.36
C SER A 7 -7.97 -4.15 -9.06
N TYR A 8 -8.81 -3.60 -9.94
CA TYR A 8 -9.48 -2.29 -9.76
C TYR A 8 -10.95 -2.38 -9.38
N ASP A 9 -11.58 -3.55 -9.50
CA ASP A 9 -13.00 -3.69 -9.22
C ASP A 9 -13.31 -3.36 -7.76
N GLY A 10 -14.23 -2.43 -7.51
CA GLY A 10 -14.56 -1.92 -6.17
C GLY A 10 -13.50 -1.04 -5.48
N LEU A 11 -12.47 -0.56 -6.19
CA LEU A 11 -11.50 0.40 -5.65
C LEU A 11 -11.87 1.85 -6.00
N ARG A 12 -11.39 2.79 -5.17
CA ARG A 12 -11.41 4.22 -5.50
C ARG A 12 -10.41 4.51 -6.63
N GLU A 13 -10.66 5.57 -7.39
CA GLU A 13 -9.74 6.03 -8.43
C GLU A 13 -8.34 6.29 -7.86
N GLY A 14 -7.30 5.90 -8.59
CA GLY A 14 -5.90 6.01 -8.16
C GLY A 14 -5.39 4.89 -7.24
N TRP A 15 -6.26 4.01 -6.75
CA TRP A 15 -5.86 2.87 -5.92
C TRP A 15 -5.61 1.60 -6.74
N THR A 16 -4.73 0.75 -6.23
CA THR A 16 -4.45 -0.58 -6.79
C THR A 16 -4.27 -1.60 -5.68
N ARG A 17 -4.62 -2.86 -5.95
CA ARG A 17 -4.25 -3.99 -5.08
C ARG A 17 -2.85 -4.49 -5.47
N ALA A 18 -2.04 -4.74 -4.46
CA ALA A 18 -0.76 -5.42 -4.58
C ALA A 18 -0.58 -6.37 -3.39
N THR A 19 -0.07 -7.57 -3.66
CA THR A 19 0.26 -8.55 -2.61
C THR A 19 1.75 -8.44 -2.31
N PHE A 20 2.09 -8.27 -1.04
CA PHE A 20 3.46 -8.19 -0.56
C PHE A 20 3.73 -9.31 0.43
N ILE A 21 4.94 -9.85 0.41
CA ILE A 21 5.44 -10.72 1.46
C ILE A 21 6.21 -9.83 2.44
N LEU A 22 5.86 -9.90 3.73
CA LEU A 22 6.49 -9.14 4.81
C LEU A 22 6.77 -10.05 6.00
N ARG A 23 7.65 -9.60 6.92
CA ARG A 23 7.91 -10.34 8.15
C ARG A 23 6.68 -10.33 9.08
N GLU A 24 6.45 -11.43 9.77
CA GLU A 24 5.32 -11.59 10.69
C GLU A 24 5.37 -10.57 11.83
N ASP A 25 6.55 -10.29 12.38
CA ASP A 25 6.75 -9.33 13.46
C ASP A 25 6.33 -7.90 13.06
N HIS A 26 6.51 -7.54 11.78
CA HIS A 26 6.04 -6.28 11.24
C HIS A 26 4.52 -6.24 11.11
N LEU A 27 3.91 -7.34 10.65
CA LEU A 27 2.47 -7.42 10.50
C LEU A 27 1.77 -7.21 11.85
N GLU A 28 2.27 -7.81 12.93
CA GLU A 28 1.70 -7.64 14.28
C GLU A 28 1.85 -6.21 14.82
N LYS A 29 2.99 -5.56 14.54
CA LYS A 29 3.18 -4.14 14.88
C LYS A 29 2.23 -3.23 14.10
N ILE A 30 2.04 -3.48 12.80
CA ILE A 30 1.11 -2.72 11.95
C ILE A 30 -0.33 -2.89 12.43
N LYS A 31 -0.76 -4.12 12.76
CA LYS A 31 -2.09 -4.38 13.34
C LYS A 31 -2.29 -3.61 14.65
N SER A 32 -1.30 -3.65 15.53
CA SER A 32 -1.34 -2.94 16.81
C SER A 32 -1.43 -1.43 16.60
N LEU A 33 -0.63 -0.88 15.68
CA LEU A 33 -0.64 0.54 15.34
C LEU A 33 -2.00 0.96 14.78
N ALA A 34 -2.56 0.18 13.85
CA ALA A 34 -3.89 0.39 13.28
C ALA A 34 -4.97 0.43 14.36
N TYR A 35 -4.94 -0.52 15.29
CA TYR A 35 -5.89 -0.60 16.39
C TYR A 35 -5.85 0.65 17.28
N TRP A 36 -4.66 1.03 17.77
CA TRP A 36 -4.50 2.16 18.68
C TRP A 36 -4.77 3.51 18.01
N GLN A 37 -4.49 3.64 16.72
CA GLN A 37 -4.78 4.85 15.95
C GLN A 37 -6.21 4.90 15.38
N ARG A 38 -7.05 3.88 15.64
CA ARG A 38 -8.39 3.74 15.05
C ARG A 38 -8.39 3.84 13.52
N LYS A 39 -7.35 3.29 12.89
CA LYS A 39 -7.16 3.24 11.44
C LYS A 39 -7.29 1.81 10.92
N ASN A 40 -7.58 1.68 9.63
CA ASN A 40 -7.45 0.41 8.94
C ASN A 40 -5.99 0.14 8.57
N ILE A 41 -5.60 -1.13 8.46
CA ILE A 41 -4.23 -1.52 8.04
C ILE A 41 -3.83 -0.86 6.72
N LYS A 42 -4.74 -0.75 5.77
CA LYS A 42 -4.49 -0.08 4.47
C LYS A 42 -4.17 1.41 4.60
N GLU A 43 -4.75 2.10 5.58
CA GLU A 43 -4.48 3.52 5.85
C GLU A 43 -3.12 3.68 6.53
N VAL A 44 -2.83 2.83 7.52
CA VAL A 44 -1.50 2.79 8.15
C VAL A 44 -0.40 2.50 7.12
N MET A 45 -0.63 1.55 6.22
CA MET A 45 0.33 1.23 5.17
C MET A 45 0.52 2.38 4.17
N ASP A 46 -0.55 3.09 3.81
CA ASP A 46 -0.46 4.27 2.95
C ASP A 46 0.36 5.38 3.61
N ASP A 47 0.09 5.67 4.89
CA ASP A 47 0.85 6.64 5.69
C ASP A 47 2.34 6.29 5.77
N VAL A 48 2.65 5.02 6.08
CA VAL A 48 4.03 4.52 6.19
C VAL A 48 4.76 4.61 4.85
N LEU A 49 4.10 4.25 3.74
CA LEU A 49 4.67 4.35 2.41
C LEU A 49 4.88 5.81 2.01
N GLN A 50 3.91 6.68 2.26
CA GLN A 50 4.01 8.10 1.97
C GLN A 50 5.17 8.73 2.75
N GLU A 51 5.28 8.44 4.05
CA GLU A 51 6.36 8.92 4.89
C GLU A 51 7.72 8.39 4.43
N TYR A 52 7.82 7.09 4.15
CA TYR A 52 9.06 6.49 3.69
C TYR A 52 9.51 7.06 2.33
N LEU A 53 8.58 7.27 1.40
CA LEU A 53 8.91 7.77 0.06
C LEU A 53 9.13 9.28 0.01
N ARG A 54 8.67 10.03 1.02
CA ARG A 54 8.78 11.49 1.08
C ARG A 54 10.23 11.94 0.93
N GLY A 55 10.48 12.81 -0.05
CA GLY A 55 11.80 13.38 -0.31
C GLY A 55 12.80 12.44 -1.00
N LYS A 56 12.45 11.18 -1.27
CA LYS A 56 13.34 10.26 -2.00
C LYS A 56 13.31 10.57 -3.51
N LYS A 57 14.48 10.82 -4.09
CA LYS A 57 14.64 10.93 -5.56
C LYS A 57 14.70 9.54 -6.17
N ILE A 58 13.54 9.02 -6.59
CA ILE A 58 13.42 7.68 -7.18
C ILE A 58 13.56 7.79 -8.69
N LYS A 59 14.57 7.12 -9.27
CA LYS A 59 14.72 7.04 -10.73
C LYS A 59 13.61 6.15 -11.29
N SER A 60 12.99 6.58 -12.38
CA SER A 60 12.00 5.76 -13.08
C SER A 60 12.62 4.44 -13.52
N ARG A 61 11.99 3.32 -13.17
CA ARG A 61 12.37 2.02 -13.72
C ARG A 61 11.98 2.02 -15.19
N ARG A 62 12.92 1.71 -16.10
CA ARG A 62 12.58 1.47 -17.52
C ARG A 62 11.42 0.46 -17.57
N LYS A 63 10.28 0.87 -18.11
CA LYS A 63 9.19 -0.05 -18.43
C LYS A 63 9.70 -0.88 -19.61
N LYS A 64 9.83 -2.19 -19.40
CA LYS A 64 10.13 -3.15 -20.47
C LYS A 64 8.85 -3.39 -21.26
#